data_AF-A0A955LTG0-F1
#
_entry.id   AF-A0A955LTG0-F1
#
_cell.length_a   1.000
_cell.length_b   1.000
_cell.length_c   1.000
_cell.angle_alpha   90.00
_cell.angle_beta   90.00
_cell.angle_gamma   90.00
#
_symmetry.space_group_name_H-M   'P 1'
#
loop_
_entity.id
_entity.type
_entity.pdbx_description
1 polymer ?
#
loop_
_entity_poly.entity_id
_entity_poly.type
_entity_poly.pdbx_seq_one_letter_code
_entity_poly.pdbx_strand_id
1 'polypeptide(L)'
;MTTFTPSGQEKKNAFRQLHGEPFVWLTSMGLVLGLLMITALLAVVAKEGFGVFWPKKVALYELSRTASDTSSGAASEWIAGELIKRQSKHHVSGDDEEAHWERQLFTGNKNYYGMAFRFIDESDILSVQYPKDVAVIERSEYGDAIGTPVELLTEEGQEVKYHSPDFEKEFKKLIHDVAARRKTIRNIEKKQIGAINFKMRQIDLERSSISKKNDTAGSDAGSAAKTTNLNAEYAKLQASYEVLAKQARELHAKQKQSSLTIKLSSGELKTIRGDQVIHHYYPNRMNVFTRLMHFVSGIWNFLTNEPREANTEGGIFPAIFGTLVMTLMMSVAVTPFGIVAAIYLREYAKQAAFVRMVRIAVNNLAGVPSIVFGV
;
A
#
# COMPACT_ATOMS: atom_id res chain seq x y z
N MET A 1 46.55 58.38 -55.10
CA MET A 1 45.42 58.12 -54.18
C MET A 1 45.50 56.66 -53.78
N THR A 2 45.98 56.42 -52.57
CA THR A 2 46.51 55.14 -52.07
C THR A 2 45.40 54.11 -51.88
N THR A 3 45.55 52.98 -52.54
CA THR A 3 44.74 51.76 -52.40
C THR A 3 45.00 51.12 -51.04
N PHE A 4 44.04 51.20 -50.12
CA PHE A 4 44.04 50.42 -48.88
C PHE A 4 43.45 49.05 -49.16
N THR A 5 44.35 48.09 -49.44
CA THR A 5 44.07 46.66 -49.37
C THR A 5 43.89 46.28 -47.90
N PRO A 6 42.73 45.71 -47.48
CA PRO A 6 42.60 45.24 -46.10
C PRO A 6 43.55 44.06 -45.87
N SER A 7 44.46 44.27 -44.92
CA SER A 7 45.52 43.32 -44.54
C SER A 7 44.94 42.02 -43.95
N GLY A 8 45.62 40.90 -44.19
CA GLY A 8 45.23 39.55 -43.79
C GLY A 8 45.19 39.26 -42.27
N GLN A 9 45.08 40.29 -41.42
CA GLN A 9 44.87 40.13 -39.98
C GLN A 9 43.40 40.09 -39.55
N GLU A 10 42.46 40.70 -40.30
CA GLU A 10 41.03 40.59 -39.95
C GLU A 10 40.45 39.19 -40.21
N LYS A 11 40.94 38.47 -41.23
CA LYS A 11 40.51 37.08 -41.49
C LYS A 11 41.03 36.07 -40.46
N LYS A 12 42.10 36.38 -39.72
CA LYS A 12 42.64 35.49 -38.67
C LYS A 12 41.88 35.59 -37.35
N ASN A 13 41.16 36.69 -37.11
CA ASN A 13 40.35 36.85 -35.89
C ASN A 13 38.93 36.27 -36.03
N ALA A 14 38.41 36.12 -37.25
CA ALA A 14 37.11 35.45 -37.48
C ALA A 14 37.18 33.92 -37.22
N PHE A 15 38.35 33.30 -37.37
CA PHE A 15 38.51 31.86 -37.17
C PHE A 15 38.83 31.46 -35.71
N ARG A 16 39.05 32.43 -34.81
CA ARG A 16 39.48 32.18 -33.43
C ARG A 16 38.32 32.23 -32.40
N GLN A 17 37.07 32.32 -32.86
CA GLN A 17 35.88 32.43 -32.00
C GLN A 17 34.95 31.19 -32.01
N LEU A 18 35.35 30.05 -32.57
CA LEU A 18 34.54 28.81 -32.56
C LEU A 18 35.05 27.75 -31.55
N HIS A 19 35.75 28.17 -30.50
CA HIS A 19 36.17 27.26 -29.42
C HIS A 19 35.15 27.29 -28.27
N GLY A 20 34.06 26.52 -28.41
CA GLY A 20 33.06 26.33 -27.36
C GLY A 20 31.87 25.47 -27.74
N GLU A 21 31.54 25.34 -29.04
CA GLU A 21 30.30 24.69 -29.47
C GLU A 21 30.23 23.17 -29.23
N PRO A 22 31.27 22.35 -29.48
CA PRO A 22 31.13 20.89 -29.35
C PRO A 22 30.80 20.42 -27.93
N PHE A 23 31.35 21.08 -26.91
CA PHE A 23 31.05 20.76 -25.50
C PHE A 23 29.64 21.20 -25.10
N VAL A 24 29.12 22.30 -25.65
CA VAL A 24 27.74 22.74 -25.43
C VAL A 24 26.76 21.76 -26.08
N TRP A 25 27.04 21.29 -27.30
CA TRP A 25 26.23 20.25 -27.94
C TRP A 25 26.28 18.92 -27.19
N LEU A 26 27.45 18.51 -26.70
CA LEU A 26 27.61 17.27 -25.94
C LEU A 26 26.88 17.33 -24.58
N THR A 27 26.99 18.44 -23.86
CA THR A 27 26.26 18.63 -22.58
C THR A 27 24.76 18.74 -22.78
N SER A 28 24.32 19.41 -23.85
CA SER A 28 22.90 19.49 -24.24
C SER A 28 22.35 18.12 -24.64
N MET A 29 23.11 17.33 -25.42
CA MET A 29 22.75 15.96 -25.79
C MET A 29 22.68 15.05 -24.55
N GLY A 30 23.62 15.20 -23.62
CA GLY A 30 23.60 14.49 -22.33
C GLY A 30 22.36 14.83 -21.50
N LEU A 31 21.98 16.10 -21.42
CA LEU A 31 20.77 16.54 -20.72
C LEU A 31 19.50 16.01 -21.38
N VAL A 32 19.41 16.06 -22.71
CA VAL A 32 18.28 15.50 -23.47
C VAL A 32 18.17 13.99 -23.24
N LEU A 33 19.28 13.26 -23.31
CA LEU A 33 19.30 11.81 -23.05
C LEU A 33 18.89 11.50 -21.61
N GLY A 34 19.37 12.28 -20.63
CA GLY A 34 18.97 12.14 -19.23
C GLY A 34 17.48 12.37 -19.01
N LEU A 35 16.92 13.43 -19.61
CA LEU A 35 15.47 13.71 -19.56
C LEU A 35 14.67 12.60 -20.26
N LEU A 36 15.14 12.08 -21.39
CA LEU A 36 14.51 10.97 -22.10
C LEU A 36 14.51 9.71 -21.24
N MET A 37 15.63 9.36 -20.60
CA MET A 37 15.68 8.23 -19.68
C MET A 37 14.73 8.38 -18.50
N ILE A 38 14.66 9.56 -17.87
CA ILE A 38 13.75 9.82 -16.76
C ILE A 38 12.29 9.70 -17.22
N THR A 39 11.93 10.30 -18.34
CA THR A 39 10.57 10.22 -18.89
C THR A 39 10.19 8.80 -19.30
N ALA A 40 11.10 8.05 -19.91
CA ALA A 40 10.90 6.64 -20.25
C ALA A 40 10.69 5.78 -18.98
N LEU A 41 11.53 5.99 -17.95
CA LEU A 41 11.38 5.29 -16.68
C LEU A 41 10.03 5.62 -16.02
N LEU A 42 9.68 6.90 -15.95
CA LEU A 42 8.39 7.34 -15.40
C LEU A 42 7.21 6.75 -16.20
N ALA A 43 7.32 6.66 -17.52
CA ALA A 43 6.29 6.05 -18.36
C ALA A 43 6.13 4.55 -18.09
N VAL A 44 7.23 3.81 -17.91
CA VAL A 44 7.20 2.39 -17.51
C VAL A 44 6.55 2.24 -16.13
N VAL A 45 6.98 3.02 -15.14
CA VAL A 45 6.40 3.00 -13.79
C VAL A 45 4.91 3.33 -13.81
N ALA A 46 4.50 4.34 -14.58
CA ALA A 46 3.09 4.71 -14.73
C ALA A 46 2.28 3.59 -15.40
N LYS A 47 2.82 2.95 -16.44
CA LYS A 47 2.16 1.83 -17.12
C LYS A 47 1.95 0.63 -16.19
N GLU A 48 3.00 0.23 -15.47
CA GLU A 48 2.93 -0.90 -14.54
C GLU A 48 2.06 -0.57 -13.32
N GLY A 49 2.14 0.66 -12.80
CA GLY A 49 1.38 1.11 -11.64
C GLY A 49 -0.12 1.30 -11.92
N PHE A 50 -0.49 2.01 -12.99
CA PHE A 50 -1.90 2.29 -13.30
C PHE A 50 -2.66 1.02 -13.69
N GLY A 51 -1.99 0.01 -14.25
CA GLY A 51 -2.59 -1.29 -14.55
C GLY A 51 -3.14 -2.02 -13.33
N VAL A 52 -2.63 -1.73 -12.12
CA VAL A 52 -3.06 -2.35 -10.85
C VAL A 52 -4.43 -1.85 -10.41
N PHE A 53 -4.72 -0.56 -10.55
CA PHE A 53 -5.98 0.04 -10.09
C PHE A 53 -7.12 -0.05 -11.11
N TRP A 54 -6.81 -0.46 -12.33
CA TRP A 54 -7.79 -0.58 -13.40
C TRP A 54 -8.65 -1.84 -13.19
N PRO A 55 -9.98 -1.74 -13.00
CA PRO A 55 -10.79 -2.90 -12.72
C PRO A 55 -10.92 -3.75 -13.99
N LYS A 56 -10.20 -4.88 -13.98
CA LYS A 56 -10.19 -5.83 -15.09
C LYS A 56 -11.51 -6.60 -15.12
N LYS A 57 -11.91 -7.06 -16.30
CA LYS A 57 -13.09 -7.93 -16.40
C LYS A 57 -12.75 -9.29 -15.81
N VAL A 58 -13.70 -9.88 -15.09
CA VAL A 58 -13.56 -11.23 -14.56
C VAL A 58 -14.18 -12.20 -15.56
N ALA A 59 -13.38 -13.17 -16.01
CA ALA A 59 -13.82 -14.23 -16.89
C ALA A 59 -14.10 -15.51 -16.10
N LEU A 60 -15.09 -16.28 -16.53
CA LEU A 60 -15.27 -17.68 -16.17
C LEU A 60 -14.67 -18.53 -17.29
N TYR A 61 -13.63 -19.28 -16.95
CA TYR A 61 -12.96 -20.23 -17.82
C TYR A 61 -13.49 -21.62 -17.53
N GLU A 62 -13.91 -22.32 -18.57
CA GLU A 62 -14.17 -23.76 -18.51
C GLU A 62 -12.91 -24.48 -19.00
N LEU A 63 -12.35 -25.34 -18.14
CA LEU A 63 -11.14 -26.10 -18.44
C LEU A 63 -11.44 -27.59 -18.59
N SER A 64 -10.76 -28.24 -19.54
CA SER A 64 -10.72 -29.71 -19.61
C SER A 64 -9.87 -30.25 -18.45
N ARG A 65 -10.39 -31.22 -17.70
CA ARG A 65 -9.58 -31.91 -16.67
C ARG A 65 -8.78 -33.05 -17.30
N THR A 66 -7.46 -32.98 -17.18
CA THR A 66 -6.57 -34.10 -17.46
C THR A 66 -6.76 -35.19 -16.40
N ALA A 67 -6.76 -36.46 -16.81
CA ALA A 67 -7.26 -37.62 -16.08
C ALA A 67 -6.63 -37.92 -14.69
N SER A 68 -5.62 -37.17 -14.24
CA SER A 68 -4.90 -37.40 -12.98
C SER A 68 -5.59 -36.89 -11.71
N ASP A 69 -6.64 -36.06 -11.81
CA ASP A 69 -7.35 -35.44 -10.67
C ASP A 69 -8.78 -36.03 -10.47
N THR A 70 -8.84 -37.36 -10.34
CA THR A 70 -10.10 -38.15 -10.34
C THR A 70 -10.79 -38.27 -8.98
N SER A 71 -11.03 -37.17 -8.26
CA SER A 71 -11.74 -37.22 -6.97
C SER A 71 -13.15 -36.62 -6.99
N SER A 72 -13.58 -35.95 -8.07
CA SER A 72 -14.84 -35.17 -8.07
C SER A 72 -15.79 -35.41 -9.26
N GLY A 73 -15.55 -36.39 -10.13
CA GLY A 73 -16.54 -36.89 -11.11
C GLY A 73 -16.99 -35.91 -12.23
N ALA A 74 -16.57 -34.65 -12.22
CA ALA A 74 -16.90 -33.66 -13.25
C ALA A 74 -15.85 -33.62 -14.38
N ALA A 75 -16.32 -33.65 -15.63
CA ALA A 75 -15.48 -33.66 -16.84
C ALA A 75 -14.80 -32.32 -17.17
N SER A 76 -15.33 -31.21 -16.67
CA SER A 76 -14.77 -29.87 -16.81
C SER A 76 -14.75 -29.13 -15.46
N GLU A 77 -13.84 -28.17 -15.33
CA GLU A 77 -13.71 -27.31 -14.16
C GLU A 77 -13.94 -25.85 -14.53
N TRP A 78 -14.76 -25.16 -13.73
CA TRP A 78 -15.03 -23.74 -13.90
C TRP A 78 -14.19 -22.89 -12.95
N ILE A 79 -13.41 -21.97 -13.52
CA ILE A 79 -12.53 -21.06 -12.78
C ILE A 79 -12.92 -19.63 -13.11
N ALA A 80 -13.29 -18.84 -12.10
CA ALA A 80 -13.43 -17.40 -12.23
C ALA A 80 -12.10 -16.71 -11.93
N GLY A 81 -11.70 -15.77 -12.78
CA GLY A 81 -10.53 -14.94 -12.50
C GLY A 81 -10.30 -13.79 -13.47
N GLU A 82 -9.44 -12.87 -13.06
CA GLU A 82 -8.97 -11.77 -13.89
C GLU A 82 -7.69 -12.18 -14.61
N LEU A 83 -7.59 -11.89 -15.91
CA LEU A 83 -6.36 -12.12 -16.65
C LEU A 83 -5.28 -11.10 -16.23
N ILE A 84 -4.23 -11.59 -15.59
CA ILE A 84 -3.10 -10.77 -15.16
C ILE A 84 -2.04 -10.69 -16.25
N LYS A 85 -1.62 -11.85 -16.75
CA LYS A 85 -0.53 -11.97 -17.71
C LYS A 85 -0.77 -13.16 -18.63
N ARG A 86 -0.35 -13.01 -19.89
CA ARG A 86 -0.19 -14.08 -20.86
C ARG A 86 1.29 -14.24 -21.15
N GLN A 87 1.83 -15.45 -21.05
CA GLN A 87 3.25 -15.71 -21.28
C GLN A 87 3.44 -17.01 -22.05
N SER A 88 4.51 -17.08 -22.85
CA SER A 88 4.93 -18.33 -23.49
C SER A 88 5.87 -19.09 -22.57
N LYS A 89 5.70 -20.40 -22.48
CA LYS A 89 6.58 -21.28 -21.69
C LYS A 89 7.81 -21.61 -22.54
N HIS A 90 8.89 -20.86 -22.37
CA HIS A 90 10.15 -21.03 -23.12
C HIS A 90 11.16 -21.91 -22.34
N HIS A 91 10.88 -23.21 -22.12
CA HIS A 91 11.82 -24.30 -21.70
C HIS A 91 11.01 -25.60 -21.40
N VAL A 92 11.39 -26.86 -21.72
CA VAL A 92 12.57 -27.45 -22.40
C VAL A 92 12.36 -28.95 -22.71
N SER A 93 13.12 -29.47 -23.69
CA SER A 93 13.43 -30.88 -24.00
C SER A 93 12.34 -31.76 -24.60
N GLY A 94 12.20 -31.69 -25.92
CA GLY A 94 11.50 -32.66 -26.78
C GLY A 94 11.37 -32.06 -28.17
N ASP A 95 11.38 -32.89 -29.22
CA ASP A 95 11.32 -32.48 -30.65
C ASP A 95 10.01 -31.75 -31.06
N ASP A 96 9.17 -31.35 -30.10
CA ASP A 96 7.94 -30.59 -30.32
C ASP A 96 8.19 -29.09 -30.06
N GLU A 97 8.52 -28.35 -31.13
CA GLU A 97 8.73 -26.89 -31.14
C GLU A 97 7.44 -26.07 -31.02
N GLU A 98 6.37 -26.58 -30.40
CA GLU A 98 5.14 -25.81 -30.27
C GLU A 98 5.18 -24.87 -29.04
N ALA A 99 5.04 -23.57 -29.30
CA ALA A 99 4.99 -22.56 -28.25
C ALA A 99 3.72 -22.72 -27.40
N HIS A 100 3.83 -23.38 -26.25
CA HIS A 100 2.75 -23.45 -25.27
C HIS A 100 2.52 -22.09 -24.60
N TRP A 101 1.29 -21.60 -24.68
CA TRP A 101 0.87 -20.35 -24.05
C TRP A 101 0.16 -20.63 -22.73
N GLU A 102 0.53 -19.86 -21.71
CA GLU A 102 -0.04 -19.95 -20.37
C GLU A 102 -0.66 -18.60 -19.98
N ARG A 103 -1.79 -18.66 -19.28
CA ARG A 103 -2.46 -17.49 -18.69
C ARG A 103 -2.36 -17.55 -17.18
N GLN A 104 -1.85 -16.46 -16.60
CA GLN A 104 -1.91 -16.23 -15.17
C GLN A 104 -3.21 -15.51 -14.82
N LEU A 105 -4.06 -16.18 -14.05
CA LEU A 105 -5.33 -15.66 -13.56
C LEU A 105 -5.23 -15.28 -12.09
N PHE A 106 -5.80 -14.15 -11.72
CA PHE A 106 -6.12 -13.84 -10.33
C PHE A 106 -7.52 -14.36 -10.02
N THR A 107 -7.60 -15.44 -9.25
CA THR A 107 -8.85 -16.15 -8.91
C THR A 107 -9.43 -15.67 -7.58
N GLY A 108 -8.69 -14.85 -6.83
CA GLY A 108 -9.05 -14.41 -5.49
C GLY A 108 -9.27 -15.59 -4.53
N ASN A 109 -10.14 -15.40 -3.54
CA ASN A 109 -10.65 -16.47 -2.67
C ASN A 109 -9.54 -17.28 -1.97
N LYS A 110 -8.47 -16.61 -1.53
CA LYS A 110 -7.26 -17.24 -0.97
C LYS A 110 -7.54 -18.23 0.17
N ASN A 111 -8.56 -17.96 0.99
CA ASN A 111 -9.00 -18.83 2.08
C ASN A 111 -9.67 -20.14 1.62
N TYR A 112 -10.16 -20.21 0.38
CA TYR A 112 -10.81 -21.42 -0.17
C TYR A 112 -9.89 -22.19 -1.11
N TYR A 113 -9.11 -21.49 -1.94
CA TYR A 113 -8.20 -22.11 -2.91
C TYR A 113 -6.75 -22.22 -2.42
N GLY A 114 -6.39 -21.63 -1.28
CA GLY A 114 -5.03 -21.58 -0.75
C GLY A 114 -4.11 -20.58 -1.46
N MET A 115 -4.36 -20.31 -2.75
CA MET A 115 -3.61 -19.38 -3.59
C MET A 115 -4.57 -18.40 -4.28
N ALA A 116 -4.12 -17.15 -4.46
CA ALA A 116 -4.89 -16.12 -5.15
C ALA A 116 -4.64 -16.09 -6.68
N PHE A 117 -3.57 -16.75 -7.13
CA PHE A 117 -3.19 -16.83 -8.53
C PHE A 117 -3.14 -18.28 -8.98
N ARG A 118 -3.61 -18.54 -10.20
CA ARG A 118 -3.51 -19.85 -10.85
C ARG A 118 -3.03 -19.66 -12.28
N PHE A 119 -2.13 -20.53 -12.69
CA PHE A 119 -1.70 -20.62 -14.08
C PHE A 119 -2.54 -21.68 -14.79
N ILE A 120 -2.98 -21.37 -16.00
CA ILE A 120 -3.77 -22.27 -16.84
C ILE A 120 -3.15 -22.32 -18.24
N ASP A 121 -3.05 -23.50 -18.82
CA ASP A 121 -2.62 -23.67 -20.20
C ASP A 121 -3.74 -23.25 -21.15
N GLU A 122 -3.40 -22.54 -22.23
CA GLU A 122 -4.41 -22.07 -23.19
C GLU A 122 -5.05 -23.20 -23.98
N SER A 123 -4.37 -24.33 -24.14
CA SER A 123 -4.89 -25.54 -24.78
C SER A 123 -6.07 -26.16 -24.03
N ASP A 124 -6.10 -25.97 -22.71
CA ASP A 124 -7.08 -26.63 -21.84
C ASP A 124 -8.39 -25.83 -21.76
N ILE A 125 -8.42 -24.62 -22.34
CA ILE A 125 -9.57 -23.72 -22.29
C ILE A 125 -10.63 -24.15 -23.31
N LEU A 126 -11.76 -24.66 -22.81
CA LEU A 126 -12.92 -25.05 -23.61
C LEU A 126 -13.79 -23.83 -23.95
N SER A 127 -14.07 -22.97 -22.97
CA SER A 127 -14.90 -21.79 -23.16
C SER A 127 -14.54 -20.66 -22.20
N VAL A 128 -14.84 -19.41 -22.60
CA VAL A 128 -14.61 -18.21 -21.79
C VAL A 128 -15.86 -17.34 -21.78
N GLN A 129 -16.38 -17.03 -20.60
CA GLN A 129 -17.59 -16.24 -20.41
C GLN A 129 -17.35 -15.03 -19.52
N TYR A 130 -18.12 -13.96 -19.71
CA TYR A 130 -18.07 -12.75 -18.88
C TYR A 130 -19.45 -12.45 -18.27
N PRO A 131 -19.93 -13.24 -17.28
CA PRO A 131 -21.23 -13.03 -16.69
C PRO A 131 -21.29 -11.68 -15.96
N LYS A 132 -22.39 -10.97 -16.14
CA LYS A 132 -22.59 -9.65 -15.52
C LYS A 132 -22.73 -9.73 -14.00
N ASP A 133 -23.07 -10.90 -13.48
CA ASP A 133 -23.42 -11.09 -12.08
C ASP A 133 -22.23 -11.42 -11.18
N VAL A 134 -21.03 -11.49 -11.74
CA VAL A 134 -19.80 -11.69 -10.97
C VAL A 134 -19.43 -10.41 -10.24
N ALA A 135 -19.32 -10.52 -8.92
CA ALA A 135 -18.81 -9.48 -8.04
C ALA A 135 -17.35 -9.76 -7.67
N VAL A 136 -16.59 -8.69 -7.52
CA VAL A 136 -15.33 -8.68 -6.77
C VAL A 136 -15.61 -7.98 -5.45
N ILE A 137 -15.31 -8.66 -4.35
CA ILE A 137 -15.57 -8.20 -2.99
C ILE A 137 -14.22 -8.05 -2.30
N GLU A 138 -13.83 -6.80 -2.04
CA GLU A 138 -12.65 -6.48 -1.25
C GLU A 138 -12.92 -6.84 0.21
N ARG A 139 -12.03 -7.66 0.78
CA ARG A 139 -12.13 -8.12 2.16
C ARG A 139 -10.97 -7.61 3.00
N SER A 140 -11.20 -7.45 4.29
CA SER A 140 -10.16 -7.06 5.24
C SER A 140 -9.15 -8.16 5.51
N GLU A 141 -9.53 -9.40 5.21
CA GLU A 141 -8.73 -10.60 5.42
C GLU A 141 -8.82 -11.51 4.18
N TYR A 142 -7.71 -12.20 3.88
CA TYR A 142 -7.62 -13.21 2.80
C TYR A 142 -7.83 -12.66 1.38
N GLY A 143 -7.69 -11.35 1.22
CA GLY A 143 -7.85 -10.61 -0.03
C GLY A 143 -9.17 -10.79 -0.76
N ASP A 144 -9.19 -10.34 -2.01
CA ASP A 144 -10.43 -10.23 -2.78
C ASP A 144 -11.14 -11.59 -2.95
N ALA A 145 -12.44 -11.57 -2.75
CA ALA A 145 -13.33 -12.69 -3.07
C ALA A 145 -14.00 -12.44 -4.42
N ILE A 146 -13.94 -13.44 -5.30
CA ILE A 146 -14.57 -13.41 -6.62
C ILE A 146 -15.70 -14.43 -6.62
N GLY A 147 -16.92 -13.99 -6.94
CA GLY A 147 -18.07 -14.87 -7.00
C GLY A 147 -19.36 -14.15 -7.33
N THR A 148 -20.45 -14.90 -7.46
CA THR A 148 -21.79 -14.34 -7.66
C THR A 148 -22.49 -14.27 -6.31
N PRO A 149 -22.88 -13.09 -5.81
CA PRO A 149 -23.64 -13.02 -4.56
C PRO A 149 -24.96 -13.79 -4.68
N VAL A 150 -25.46 -14.33 -3.57
CA VAL A 150 -26.69 -15.14 -3.55
C VAL A 150 -27.68 -14.56 -2.56
N GLU A 151 -27.22 -14.32 -1.34
CA GLU A 151 -28.04 -13.84 -0.24
C GLU A 151 -27.18 -13.02 0.73
N LEU A 152 -27.82 -12.03 1.33
CA LEU A 152 -27.27 -11.20 2.38
C LEU A 152 -28.09 -11.44 3.65
N LEU A 153 -27.41 -11.76 4.74
CA LEU A 153 -27.97 -11.76 6.07
C LEU A 153 -27.65 -10.43 6.73
N THR A 154 -28.69 -9.63 7.00
CA THR A 154 -28.55 -8.33 7.69
C THR A 154 -28.30 -8.54 9.20
N GLU A 155 -27.87 -7.49 9.88
CA GLU A 155 -27.72 -7.51 11.35
C GLU A 155 -29.04 -7.77 12.09
N GLU A 156 -30.17 -7.47 11.45
CA GLU A 156 -31.51 -7.67 11.99
C GLU A 156 -31.98 -9.13 11.79
N GLY A 157 -31.14 -9.98 11.18
CA GLY A 157 -31.46 -11.38 10.86
C GLY A 157 -32.35 -11.54 9.63
N GLN A 158 -32.53 -10.48 8.83
CA GLN A 158 -33.30 -10.54 7.59
C GLN A 158 -32.44 -11.09 6.46
N GLU A 159 -32.95 -12.11 5.76
CA GLU A 159 -32.34 -12.64 4.55
C GLU A 159 -32.83 -11.89 3.30
N VAL A 160 -31.89 -11.31 2.55
CA VAL A 160 -32.14 -10.53 1.34
C VAL A 160 -31.45 -11.19 0.15
N LYS A 161 -32.23 -11.63 -0.85
CA LYS A 161 -31.70 -12.35 -2.03
C LYS A 161 -31.09 -11.40 -3.07
N TYR A 162 -30.07 -11.85 -3.80
CA TYR A 162 -29.23 -11.09 -4.73
C TYR A 162 -29.95 -10.44 -5.95
N HIS A 163 -31.21 -10.75 -6.21
CA HIS A 163 -32.03 -10.09 -7.24
C HIS A 163 -33.24 -9.35 -6.69
N SER A 164 -33.36 -9.24 -5.37
CA SER A 164 -34.37 -8.38 -4.77
C SER A 164 -34.01 -6.91 -4.99
N PRO A 165 -35.01 -6.02 -5.17
CA PRO A 165 -34.75 -4.58 -5.35
C PRO A 165 -34.03 -3.95 -4.15
N ASP A 166 -34.16 -4.54 -2.97
CA ASP A 166 -33.57 -4.05 -1.72
C ASP A 166 -32.12 -4.50 -1.50
N PHE A 167 -31.63 -5.51 -2.24
CA PHE A 167 -30.30 -6.09 -2.00
C PHE A 167 -29.16 -5.07 -2.04
N GLU A 168 -29.07 -4.29 -3.11
CA GLU A 168 -27.98 -3.31 -3.27
C GLU A 168 -28.07 -2.19 -2.23
N LYS A 169 -29.28 -1.84 -1.79
CA LYS A 169 -29.51 -0.83 -0.75
C LYS A 169 -29.04 -1.34 0.61
N GLU A 170 -29.48 -2.53 1.00
CA GLU A 170 -29.10 -3.15 2.28
C GLU A 170 -27.62 -3.52 2.31
N PHE A 171 -27.04 -3.95 1.19
CA PHE A 171 -25.62 -4.28 1.14
C PHE A 171 -24.73 -3.04 1.30
N LYS A 172 -25.09 -1.91 0.65
CA LYS A 172 -24.39 -0.63 0.86
C LYS A 172 -24.53 -0.13 2.30
N LYS A 173 -25.73 -0.26 2.89
CA LYS A 173 -25.98 0.09 4.29
C LYS A 173 -25.09 -0.73 5.23
N LEU A 174 -25.04 -2.05 5.04
CA LEU A 174 -24.17 -2.95 5.80
C LEU A 174 -22.70 -2.53 5.73
N ILE A 175 -22.17 -2.28 4.53
CA ILE A 175 -20.77 -1.86 4.36
C ILE A 175 -20.49 -0.55 5.11
N HIS A 176 -21.38 0.43 4.97
CA HIS A 176 -21.25 1.72 5.65
C HIS A 176 -21.29 1.58 7.18
N ASP A 177 -22.22 0.78 7.71
CA ASP A 177 -22.40 0.57 9.14
C ASP A 177 -21.23 -0.23 9.73
N VAL A 178 -20.73 -1.23 9.00
CA VAL A 178 -19.52 -1.97 9.36
C VAL A 178 -18.32 -1.03 9.39
N ALA A 179 -18.14 -0.17 8.38
CA ALA A 179 -17.03 0.78 8.33
C ALA A 179 -17.08 1.80 9.48
N ALA A 180 -18.26 2.34 9.79
CA ALA A 180 -18.48 3.25 10.92
C ALA A 180 -18.15 2.57 12.25
N ARG A 181 -18.66 1.36 12.47
CA ARG A 181 -18.34 0.57 13.69
C ARG A 181 -16.86 0.24 13.79
N ARG A 182 -16.20 -0.14 12.69
CA ARG A 182 -14.75 -0.40 12.66
C ARG A 182 -13.95 0.83 13.10
N LYS A 183 -14.39 2.03 12.73
CA LYS A 183 -13.78 3.29 13.20
C LYS A 183 -13.99 3.49 14.71
N THR A 184 -15.20 3.22 15.21
CA THR A 184 -15.51 3.30 16.65
C THR A 184 -14.71 2.31 17.47
N ILE A 185 -14.66 1.04 17.06
CA ILE A 185 -13.86 -0.02 17.68
C ILE A 185 -12.39 0.40 17.72
N ARG A 186 -11.81 0.85 16.60
CA ARG A 186 -10.43 1.33 16.57
C ARG A 186 -10.18 2.50 17.53
N ASN A 187 -11.13 3.42 17.65
CA ASN A 187 -11.00 4.54 18.59
C ASN A 187 -11.01 4.07 20.06
N ILE A 188 -11.90 3.15 20.41
CA ILE A 188 -11.98 2.57 21.76
C ILE A 188 -10.69 1.80 22.07
N GLU A 189 -10.28 0.88 21.21
CA GLU A 189 -9.15 -0.02 21.46
C GLU A 189 -7.79 0.69 21.38
N LYS A 190 -7.54 1.45 20.31
CA LYS A 190 -6.22 2.06 20.07
C LYS A 190 -6.02 3.37 20.83
N LYS A 191 -7.06 4.20 20.96
CA LYS A 191 -6.93 5.52 21.60
C LYS A 191 -7.31 5.49 23.07
N GLN A 192 -8.55 5.07 23.40
CA GLN A 192 -9.05 5.19 24.77
C GLN A 192 -8.44 4.14 25.70
N ILE A 193 -8.58 2.85 25.36
CA ILE A 193 -7.96 1.74 26.10
C ILE A 193 -6.43 1.87 26.06
N GLY A 194 -5.86 2.24 24.90
CA GLY A 194 -4.43 2.53 24.78
C GLY A 194 -3.93 3.58 25.78
N ALA A 195 -4.64 4.70 25.92
CA ALA A 195 -4.29 5.75 26.88
C ALA A 195 -4.45 5.30 28.35
N ILE A 196 -5.48 4.52 28.65
CA ILE A 196 -5.69 3.95 29.99
C ILE A 196 -4.54 2.99 30.34
N ASN A 197 -4.21 2.06 29.44
CA ASN A 197 -3.12 1.11 29.62
C ASN A 197 -1.77 1.81 29.82
N PHE A 198 -1.53 2.91 29.11
CA PHE A 198 -0.33 3.72 29.31
C PHE A 198 -0.26 4.32 30.72
N LYS A 199 -1.36 4.92 31.20
CA LYS A 199 -1.44 5.48 32.56
C LYS A 199 -1.30 4.41 33.65
N MET A 200 -1.98 3.27 33.48
CA MET A 200 -1.86 2.14 34.41
C MET A 200 -0.40 1.66 34.51
N ARG A 201 0.29 1.56 33.36
CA ARG A 201 1.71 1.20 33.34
C ARG A 201 2.60 2.22 34.05
N GLN A 202 2.32 3.52 33.93
CA GLN A 202 3.05 4.55 34.68
C GLN A 202 2.83 4.41 36.20
N ILE A 203 1.59 4.17 36.63
CA ILE A 203 1.26 3.92 38.04
C ILE A 203 1.99 2.68 38.54
N ASP A 204 2.05 1.59 37.77
CA ASP A 204 2.74 0.37 38.16
C ASP A 204 4.26 0.58 38.30
N LEU A 205 4.88 1.37 37.41
CA LEU A 205 6.28 1.76 37.52
C LEU A 205 6.53 2.61 38.78
N GLU A 206 5.66 3.57 39.08
CA GLU A 206 5.76 4.38 40.30
C GLU A 206 5.62 3.51 41.55
N ARG A 207 4.62 2.63 41.61
CA ARG A 207 4.42 1.69 42.71
C ARG A 207 5.64 0.80 42.92
N SER A 208 6.23 0.28 41.84
CA SER A 208 7.46 -0.53 41.90
C SER A 208 8.64 0.28 42.46
N SER A 209 8.80 1.54 42.06
CA SER A 209 9.85 2.41 42.59
C SER A 209 9.68 2.71 44.09
N ILE A 210 8.45 2.93 44.55
CA ILE A 210 8.13 3.18 45.97
C ILE A 210 8.39 1.92 46.80
N SER A 211 7.98 0.74 46.30
CA SER A 211 8.26 -0.54 46.95
C SER A 211 9.75 -0.75 47.15
N LYS A 212 10.56 -0.59 46.09
CA LYS A 212 12.02 -0.72 46.17
C LYS A 212 12.65 0.25 47.18
N LYS A 213 12.15 1.48 47.22
CA LYS A 213 12.62 2.48 48.19
C LYS A 213 12.27 2.08 49.63
N ASN A 214 11.05 1.59 49.86
CA ASN A 214 10.62 1.10 51.18
C ASN A 214 11.42 -0.12 51.63
N ASP A 215 11.81 -1.02 50.72
CA ASP A 215 12.65 -2.18 51.03
C ASP A 215 14.07 -1.77 51.47
N THR A 216 14.55 -0.61 51.00
CA THR A 216 15.91 -0.14 51.28
C THR A 216 15.99 0.82 52.47
N ALA A 217 14.97 1.65 52.68
CA ALA A 217 14.97 2.75 53.66
C ALA A 217 13.89 2.65 54.74
N GLY A 218 13.05 1.60 54.71
CA GLY A 218 11.87 1.46 55.57
C GLY A 218 10.66 2.25 55.04
N SER A 219 9.45 1.84 55.44
CA SER A 219 8.21 2.49 54.99
C SER A 219 7.95 3.80 55.75
N ASP A 220 7.84 4.92 55.03
CA ASP A 220 7.38 6.19 55.60
C ASP A 220 5.85 6.38 55.41
N ALA A 221 5.22 7.18 56.28
CA ALA A 221 3.78 7.47 56.21
C ALA A 221 3.39 8.17 54.89
N GLY A 222 4.31 8.92 54.29
CA GLY A 222 4.13 9.57 52.99
C GLY A 222 4.02 8.59 51.82
N SER A 223 4.84 7.55 51.79
CA SER A 223 4.81 6.50 50.77
C SER A 223 3.58 5.61 50.91
N ALA A 224 3.10 5.36 52.13
CA ALA A 224 1.85 4.66 52.37
C ALA A 224 0.64 5.43 51.84
N ALA A 225 0.57 6.75 52.10
CA ALA A 225 -0.48 7.62 51.58
C ALA A 225 -0.41 7.73 50.04
N LYS A 226 0.80 7.89 49.47
CA LYS A 226 1.00 7.95 48.01
C LYS A 226 0.57 6.64 47.33
N THR A 227 0.94 5.48 47.90
CA THR A 227 0.53 4.16 47.37
C THR A 227 -0.98 3.98 47.42
N THR A 228 -1.64 4.44 48.48
CA THR A 228 -3.10 4.37 48.60
C THR A 228 -3.80 5.21 47.54
N ASN A 229 -3.31 6.42 47.28
CA ASN A 229 -3.84 7.29 46.21
C ASN A 229 -3.63 6.67 44.82
N LEU A 230 -2.45 6.12 44.54
CA LEU A 230 -2.15 5.42 43.29
C LEU A 230 -3.06 4.19 43.09
N ASN A 231 -3.32 3.42 44.15
CA ASN A 231 -4.25 2.29 44.10
C ASN A 231 -5.69 2.75 43.79
N ALA A 232 -6.14 3.86 44.40
CA ALA A 232 -7.46 4.42 44.12
C ALA A 232 -7.59 4.94 42.67
N GLU A 233 -6.54 5.58 42.14
CA GLU A 233 -6.49 6.00 40.74
C GLU A 233 -6.48 4.80 39.79
N TYR A 234 -5.67 3.78 40.08
CA TYR A 234 -5.62 2.54 39.32
C TYR A 234 -6.99 1.86 39.28
N ALA A 235 -7.69 1.76 40.41
CA ALA A 235 -9.03 1.19 40.47
C ALA A 235 -10.05 1.96 39.60
N LYS A 236 -9.97 3.30 39.55
CA LYS A 236 -10.82 4.13 38.66
C LYS A 236 -10.51 3.88 37.18
N LEU A 237 -9.22 3.78 36.84
CA LEU A 237 -8.77 3.48 35.47
C LEU A 237 -9.20 2.07 35.04
N GLN A 238 -9.08 1.09 35.93
CA GLN A 238 -9.51 -0.29 35.70
C GLN A 238 -11.02 -0.38 35.46
N ALA A 239 -11.85 0.30 36.27
CA ALA A 239 -13.29 0.35 36.05
C ALA A 239 -13.65 0.98 34.68
N SER A 240 -12.94 2.05 34.30
CA SER A 240 -13.13 2.69 32.98
C SER A 240 -12.72 1.77 31.83
N TYR A 241 -11.63 1.04 31.99
CA TYR A 241 -11.17 0.01 31.04
C TYR A 241 -12.25 -1.06 30.84
N GLU A 242 -12.84 -1.57 31.91
CA GLU A 242 -13.85 -2.64 31.84
C GLU A 242 -15.11 -2.20 31.08
N VAL A 243 -15.57 -0.96 31.29
CA VAL A 243 -16.69 -0.38 30.55
C VAL A 243 -16.37 -0.31 29.05
N LEU A 244 -15.20 0.23 28.70
CA LEU A 244 -14.78 0.34 27.29
C LEU A 244 -14.55 -1.01 26.63
N ALA A 245 -13.96 -1.97 27.35
CA ALA A 245 -13.75 -3.34 26.88
C ALA A 245 -15.09 -4.07 26.67
N LYS A 246 -16.09 -3.82 27.51
CA LYS A 246 -17.46 -4.32 27.30
C LYS A 246 -18.08 -3.71 26.03
N GLN A 247 -18.01 -2.40 25.85
CA GLN A 247 -18.52 -1.72 24.65
C GLN A 247 -17.86 -2.24 23.36
N ALA A 248 -16.53 -2.41 23.35
CA ALA A 248 -15.82 -2.97 22.20
C ALA A 248 -16.29 -4.40 21.89
N ARG A 249 -16.43 -5.26 22.91
CA ARG A 249 -16.94 -6.64 22.74
C ARG A 249 -18.35 -6.69 22.17
N GLU A 250 -19.25 -5.81 22.63
CA GLU A 250 -20.62 -5.70 22.11
C GLU A 250 -20.64 -5.27 20.64
N LEU A 251 -19.81 -4.29 20.26
CA LEU A 251 -19.68 -3.85 18.86
C LEU A 251 -19.13 -4.96 17.94
N HIS A 252 -18.14 -5.71 18.41
CA HIS A 252 -17.62 -6.89 17.71
C HIS A 252 -18.67 -7.99 17.55
N ALA A 253 -19.48 -8.23 18.59
CA ALA A 253 -20.56 -9.21 18.53
C ALA A 253 -21.62 -8.82 17.49
N LYS A 254 -22.00 -7.54 17.44
CA LYS A 254 -22.94 -7.02 16.43
C LYS A 254 -22.41 -7.16 15.00
N GLN A 255 -21.12 -6.90 14.80
CA GLN A 255 -20.47 -7.05 13.49
C GLN A 255 -20.47 -8.48 12.95
N LYS A 256 -20.46 -9.49 13.83
CA LYS A 256 -20.47 -10.91 13.46
C LYS A 256 -21.83 -11.45 12.99
N GLN A 257 -22.92 -10.71 13.23
CA GLN A 257 -24.28 -11.17 12.94
C GLN A 257 -24.62 -11.10 11.44
N SER A 258 -24.00 -10.16 10.73
CA SER A 258 -24.22 -10.01 9.29
C SER A 258 -23.27 -10.87 8.46
N SER A 259 -23.74 -11.39 7.33
CA SER A 259 -22.92 -12.16 6.40
C SER A 259 -23.43 -12.07 4.96
N LEU A 260 -22.52 -12.30 4.01
CA LEU A 260 -22.81 -12.36 2.59
C LEU A 260 -22.47 -13.76 2.07
N THR A 261 -23.44 -14.48 1.51
CA THR A 261 -23.20 -15.75 0.83
C THR A 261 -22.94 -15.48 -0.65
N ILE A 262 -21.83 -16.01 -1.15
CA ILE A 262 -21.43 -15.98 -2.56
C ILE A 262 -21.38 -17.40 -3.12
N LYS A 263 -21.69 -17.54 -4.40
CA LYS A 263 -21.49 -18.74 -5.19
C LYS A 263 -20.16 -18.62 -5.94
N LEU A 264 -19.26 -19.57 -5.70
CA LEU A 264 -17.99 -19.68 -6.42
C LEU A 264 -18.20 -20.23 -7.84
N SER A 265 -17.19 -20.13 -8.69
CA SER A 265 -17.22 -20.69 -10.04
C SER A 265 -17.40 -22.21 -10.04
N SER A 266 -16.90 -22.90 -9.01
CA SER A 266 -17.13 -24.34 -8.78
C SER A 266 -18.58 -24.69 -8.48
N GLY A 267 -19.44 -23.71 -8.21
CA GLY A 267 -20.83 -23.90 -7.80
C GLY A 267 -21.03 -23.96 -6.28
N GLU A 268 -19.95 -24.03 -5.50
CA GLU A 268 -20.01 -24.08 -4.05
C GLU A 268 -20.48 -22.74 -3.45
N LEU A 269 -21.34 -22.80 -2.42
CA LEU A 269 -21.77 -21.64 -1.66
C LEU A 269 -20.81 -21.39 -0.50
N LYS A 270 -20.31 -20.17 -0.41
CA LYS A 270 -19.38 -19.73 0.62
C LYS A 270 -19.87 -18.46 1.29
N THR A 271 -19.78 -18.42 2.61
CA THR A 271 -20.22 -17.29 3.42
C THR A 271 -19.03 -16.43 3.82
N ILE A 272 -19.12 -15.14 3.51
CA ILE A 272 -18.18 -14.09 3.93
C ILE A 272 -18.84 -13.34 5.09
N ARG A 273 -18.10 -13.12 6.16
CA ARG A 273 -18.63 -12.36 7.29
C ARG A 273 -18.75 -10.88 6.92
N GLY A 274 -19.82 -10.22 7.32
CA GLY A 274 -20.07 -8.81 7.00
C GLY A 274 -18.97 -7.88 7.51
N ASP A 275 -18.35 -8.21 8.64
CA ASP A 275 -17.24 -7.44 9.20
C ASP A 275 -15.95 -7.50 8.38
N GLN A 276 -15.81 -8.51 7.51
CA GLN A 276 -14.69 -8.63 6.59
C GLN A 276 -14.91 -7.81 5.31
N VAL A 277 -16.14 -7.48 4.93
CA VAL A 277 -16.42 -6.75 3.70
C VAL A 277 -15.96 -5.29 3.82
N ILE A 278 -15.28 -4.79 2.79
CA ILE A 278 -14.84 -3.38 2.71
C ILE A 278 -15.52 -2.69 1.54
N HIS A 279 -15.47 -3.30 0.37
CA HIS A 279 -16.01 -2.73 -0.85
C HIS A 279 -16.45 -3.84 -1.79
N HIS A 280 -17.38 -3.55 -2.69
CA HIS A 280 -17.79 -4.47 -3.74
C HIS A 280 -17.98 -3.74 -5.05
N TYR A 281 -17.74 -4.44 -6.14
CA TYR A 281 -18.01 -3.94 -7.49
C TYR A 281 -18.27 -5.08 -8.47
N TYR A 282 -18.91 -4.74 -9.61
CA TYR A 282 -19.24 -5.69 -10.68
C TYR A 282 -18.46 -5.35 -11.94
N PRO A 283 -17.24 -5.89 -12.14
CA PRO A 283 -16.34 -5.46 -13.20
C PRO A 283 -16.94 -5.59 -14.61
N ASN A 284 -17.77 -6.61 -14.81
CA ASN A 284 -18.39 -6.92 -16.11
C ASN A 284 -19.59 -6.03 -16.46
N ARG A 285 -20.16 -5.30 -15.48
CA ARG A 285 -21.25 -4.34 -15.69
C ARG A 285 -20.75 -2.91 -15.90
N MET A 286 -19.49 -2.63 -15.61
CA MET A 286 -18.95 -1.26 -15.67
C MET A 286 -18.82 -0.75 -17.09
N ASN A 287 -19.39 0.43 -17.33
CA ASN A 287 -19.04 1.25 -18.48
C ASN A 287 -17.69 1.97 -18.23
N VAL A 288 -17.11 2.56 -19.28
CA VAL A 288 -15.84 3.29 -19.25
C VAL A 288 -15.82 4.39 -18.20
N PHE A 289 -16.92 5.15 -18.05
CA PHE A 289 -17.02 6.20 -17.03
C PHE A 289 -16.96 5.65 -15.60
N THR A 290 -17.76 4.63 -15.29
CA THR A 290 -17.76 3.98 -13.96
C THR A 290 -16.39 3.38 -13.65
N ARG A 291 -15.75 2.80 -14.66
CA ARG A 291 -14.41 2.24 -14.58
C ARG A 291 -13.35 3.31 -14.25
N LEU A 292 -13.43 4.48 -14.89
CA LEU A 292 -12.55 5.60 -14.60
C LEU A 292 -12.76 6.14 -13.18
N MET A 293 -14.02 6.28 -12.73
CA MET A 293 -14.33 6.71 -11.36
C MET A 293 -13.80 5.70 -10.33
N HIS A 294 -13.94 4.40 -10.59
CA HIS A 294 -13.38 3.35 -9.74
C HIS A 294 -11.85 3.43 -9.67
N PHE A 295 -11.18 3.64 -10.81
CA PHE A 295 -9.73 3.82 -10.87
C PHE A 295 -9.26 5.00 -10.03
N VAL A 296 -9.89 6.18 -10.18
CA VAL A 296 -9.55 7.38 -9.40
C VAL A 296 -9.80 7.15 -7.91
N SER A 297 -10.92 6.52 -7.56
CA SER A 297 -11.22 6.16 -6.16
C SER A 297 -10.20 5.18 -5.60
N GLY A 298 -9.74 4.20 -6.39
CA GLY A 298 -8.72 3.23 -6.00
C GLY A 298 -7.39 3.90 -5.66
N ILE A 299 -6.93 4.83 -6.51
CA ILE A 299 -5.73 5.64 -6.25
C ILE A 299 -5.89 6.47 -4.97
N TRP A 300 -7.02 7.15 -4.81
CA TRP A 300 -7.27 7.96 -3.63
C TRP A 300 -7.27 7.11 -2.34
N ASN A 301 -7.93 5.96 -2.38
CA ASN A 301 -7.95 5.01 -1.27
C ASN A 301 -6.55 4.47 -0.96
N PHE A 302 -5.75 4.17 -1.97
CA PHE A 302 -4.36 3.72 -1.80
C PHE A 302 -3.46 4.81 -1.19
N LEU A 303 -3.64 6.08 -1.56
CA LEU A 303 -2.84 7.18 -1.02
C LEU A 303 -3.24 7.58 0.41
N THR A 304 -4.49 7.33 0.82
CA THR A 304 -5.05 7.85 2.10
C THR A 304 -5.26 6.79 3.17
N ASN A 305 -5.41 5.51 2.81
CA ASN A 305 -5.62 4.44 3.77
C ASN A 305 -4.31 3.92 4.39
N GLU A 306 -4.45 3.19 5.50
CA GLU A 306 -3.38 2.46 6.17
C GLU A 306 -3.10 1.13 5.46
N PRO A 307 -1.87 0.60 5.54
CA PRO A 307 -1.54 -0.71 4.98
C PRO A 307 -2.22 -1.84 5.77
N ARG A 308 -2.53 -2.93 5.08
CA ARG A 308 -3.16 -4.13 5.62
C ARG A 308 -2.43 -5.38 5.09
N GLU A 309 -2.71 -6.54 5.69
CA GLU A 309 -2.23 -7.85 5.20
C GLU A 309 -0.72 -7.85 4.89
N ALA A 310 0.11 -7.49 5.87
CA ALA A 310 1.57 -7.41 5.68
C ALA A 310 2.03 -6.50 4.51
N ASN A 311 1.30 -5.41 4.25
CA ASN A 311 1.51 -4.45 3.15
C ASN A 311 1.18 -5.00 1.75
N THR A 312 0.45 -6.12 1.63
CA THR A 312 -0.05 -6.58 0.33
C THR A 312 -1.31 -5.86 -0.10
N GLU A 313 -2.04 -5.24 0.85
CA GLU A 313 -3.30 -4.54 0.60
C GLU A 313 -3.39 -3.24 1.42
N GLY A 314 -4.44 -2.46 1.16
CA GLY A 314 -4.66 -1.17 1.83
C GLY A 314 -3.90 -0.04 1.16
N GLY A 315 -3.52 0.97 1.95
CA GLY A 315 -2.86 2.17 1.45
C GLY A 315 -1.46 2.41 2.01
N ILE A 316 -0.80 3.46 1.51
CA ILE A 316 0.59 3.82 1.83
C ILE A 316 0.70 5.15 2.58
N PHE A 317 -0.41 5.68 3.09
CA PHE A 317 -0.45 7.00 3.74
C PHE A 317 0.60 7.18 4.85
N PRO A 318 0.74 6.26 5.82
CA PRO A 318 1.71 6.43 6.91
C PRO A 318 3.16 6.46 6.42
N ALA A 319 3.49 5.74 5.34
CA ALA A 319 4.83 5.71 4.77
C ALA A 319 5.18 7.03 4.08
N ILE A 320 4.25 7.61 3.30
CA ILE A 320 4.42 8.93 2.66
C ILE A 320 4.54 10.02 3.73
N PHE A 321 3.65 10.00 4.72
CA PHE A 321 3.67 11.01 5.78
C PHE A 321 4.95 10.91 6.62
N GLY A 322 5.36 9.69 6.98
CA GLY A 322 6.59 9.45 7.72
C GLY A 322 7.83 9.94 6.98
N THR A 323 7.97 9.63 5.70
CA THR A 323 9.09 10.14 4.89
C THR A 323 9.07 11.66 4.78
N LEU A 324 7.91 12.26 4.51
CA LEU A 324 7.79 13.72 4.43
C LEU A 324 8.15 14.42 5.75
N VAL A 325 7.65 13.93 6.89
CA VAL A 325 7.96 14.50 8.20
C VAL A 325 9.44 14.32 8.53
N MET A 326 10.02 13.16 8.26
CA MET A 326 11.44 12.89 8.52
C MET A 326 12.34 13.79 7.66
N THR A 327 12.04 13.92 6.36
CA THR A 327 12.78 14.82 5.47
C THR A 327 12.65 16.27 5.93
N LEU A 328 11.44 16.73 6.27
CA LEU A 328 11.22 18.11 6.72
C LEU A 328 11.90 18.40 8.05
N MET A 329 11.82 17.49 9.03
CA MET A 329 12.53 17.62 10.29
C MET A 329 14.04 17.66 10.08
N MET A 330 14.59 16.79 9.22
CA MET A 330 16.01 16.79 8.88
C MET A 330 16.41 18.10 8.20
N SER A 331 15.63 18.59 7.24
CA SER A 331 15.89 19.88 6.58
C SER A 331 15.86 21.04 7.58
N VAL A 332 14.82 21.15 8.41
CA VAL A 332 14.71 22.22 9.41
C VAL A 332 15.85 22.15 10.43
N ALA A 333 16.27 20.96 10.83
CA ALA A 333 17.38 20.79 11.75
C ALA A 333 18.73 21.12 11.10
N VAL A 334 19.02 20.62 9.89
CA VAL A 334 20.35 20.71 9.25
C VAL A 334 20.56 22.03 8.52
N THR A 335 19.54 22.61 7.88
CA THR A 335 19.67 23.81 7.05
C THR A 335 20.22 25.03 7.81
N PRO A 336 19.78 25.36 9.05
CA PRO A 336 20.36 26.48 9.79
C PRO A 336 21.87 26.32 10.04
N PHE A 337 22.32 25.14 10.44
CA PHE A 337 23.75 24.86 10.63
C PHE A 337 24.51 24.94 9.31
N GLY A 338 23.93 24.43 8.21
CA GLY A 338 24.52 24.52 6.87
C GLY A 338 24.71 25.98 6.42
N ILE A 339 23.70 26.84 6.64
CA ILE A 339 23.76 28.28 6.31
C ILE A 339 24.82 28.97 7.17
N VAL A 340 24.81 28.76 8.49
CA VAL A 340 25.80 29.37 9.40
C VAL A 340 27.22 28.94 9.04
N ALA A 341 27.43 27.65 8.77
CA ALA A 341 28.73 27.14 8.32
C ALA A 341 29.16 27.75 6.99
N ALA A 342 28.25 27.89 6.02
CA ALA A 342 28.54 28.51 4.73
C ALA A 342 28.92 29.99 4.86
N ILE A 343 28.19 30.76 5.67
CA ILE A 343 28.48 32.18 5.93
C ILE A 343 29.83 32.30 6.65
N TYR A 344 30.07 31.52 7.69
CA TYR A 344 31.33 31.54 8.44
C TYR A 344 32.53 31.21 7.55
N LEU A 345 32.45 30.13 6.77
CA LEU A 345 33.54 29.69 5.88
C LEU A 345 33.81 30.67 4.73
N ARG A 346 32.84 31.50 4.35
CA ARG A 346 32.96 32.45 3.25
C ARG A 346 33.39 33.84 3.71
N GLU A 347 32.83 34.35 4.79
CA GLU A 347 32.99 35.75 5.21
C GLU A 347 34.02 35.92 6.33
N TYR A 348 34.07 34.99 7.29
CA TYR A 348 34.85 35.17 8.52
C TYR A 348 36.11 34.30 8.59
N ALA A 349 36.10 33.14 7.91
CA ALA A 349 37.18 32.19 7.98
C ALA A 349 38.40 32.67 7.17
N LYS A 350 39.49 33.00 7.89
CA LYS A 350 40.79 33.32 7.27
C LYS A 350 41.35 32.10 6.55
N GLN A 351 42.03 32.29 5.41
CA GLN A 351 42.58 31.22 4.59
C GLN A 351 43.67 30.43 5.32
N ALA A 352 43.27 29.43 6.10
CA ALA A 352 44.13 28.52 6.84
C ALA A 352 44.01 27.09 6.30
N ALA A 353 45.01 26.25 6.59
CA ALA A 353 45.04 24.84 6.18
C ALA A 353 43.77 24.08 6.60
N PHE A 354 43.22 24.41 7.78
CA PHE A 354 41.97 23.84 8.29
C PHE A 354 40.76 24.17 7.40
N VAL A 355 40.58 25.42 6.97
CA VAL A 355 39.48 25.84 6.08
C VAL A 355 39.57 25.16 4.72
N ARG A 356 40.78 24.98 4.21
CA ARG A 356 41.04 24.25 2.96
C ARG A 356 40.66 22.77 3.10
N MET A 357 41.01 22.13 4.22
CA MET A 357 40.64 20.74 4.52
C MET A 357 39.12 20.58 4.60
N VAL A 358 38.43 21.46 5.35
CA VAL A 358 36.96 21.43 5.48
C VAL A 358 36.28 21.60 4.11
N ARG A 359 36.76 22.52 3.27
CA ARG A 359 36.20 22.72 1.92
C ARG A 359 36.36 21.50 1.02
N ILE A 360 37.52 20.83 1.09
CA ILE A 360 37.75 19.57 0.36
C ILE A 360 36.80 18.48 0.87
N ALA A 361 36.66 18.34 2.19
CA ALA A 361 35.77 17.36 2.80
C ALA A 361 34.30 17.58 2.38
N VAL A 362 33.80 18.82 2.39
CA VAL A 362 32.44 19.14 1.95
C VAL A 362 32.24 18.86 0.46
N ASN A 363 33.19 19.24 -0.40
CA ASN A 363 33.10 18.97 -1.84
C ASN A 363 33.13 17.46 -2.13
N ASN A 364 33.94 16.70 -1.41
CA ASN A 364 33.96 15.24 -1.53
C ASN A 364 32.65 14.64 -1.01
N LEU A 365 32.12 15.11 0.12
CA LEU A 365 30.86 14.62 0.68
C LEU A 365 29.68 14.85 -0.28
N ALA A 366 29.66 15.99 -0.98
CA ALA A 366 28.65 16.30 -1.99
C ALA A 366 28.80 15.48 -3.29
N GLY A 367 30.00 14.98 -3.59
CA GLY A 367 30.31 14.24 -4.81
C GLY A 367 30.31 12.71 -4.66
N VAL A 368 30.29 12.18 -3.43
CA VAL A 368 30.28 10.73 -3.19
C VAL A 368 28.89 10.17 -3.51
N PRO A 369 28.79 9.10 -4.33
CA PRO A 369 27.52 8.45 -4.63
C PRO A 369 26.80 8.00 -3.35
N SER A 370 25.47 8.22 -3.28
CA SER A 370 24.66 7.89 -2.10
C SER A 370 24.72 6.41 -1.69
N ILE A 371 25.00 5.51 -2.65
CA ILE A 371 25.17 4.07 -2.37
C ILE A 371 26.38 3.77 -1.47
N VAL A 372 27.41 4.63 -1.46
CA VAL A 372 28.59 4.48 -0.61
C VAL A 372 28.31 4.93 0.82
N PHE A 373 27.43 5.92 1.02
CA PHE A 373 27.04 6.38 2.36
C PHE A 373 26.06 5.43 3.07
N GLY A 374 25.37 4.57 2.32
CA GLY A 374 24.30 3.71 2.83
C GLY A 374 24.73 2.29 3.26
N VAL A 375 25.98 1.89 3.03
CA VAL A 375 26.51 0.55 3.38
C VAL A 375 27.09 0.51 4.78
#